data_AF-A0A2T2X899-F1
#
_entry.id   AF-A0A2T2X899-F1
#
_cell.length_a   1.000
_cell.length_b   1.000
_cell.length_c   1.000
_cell.angle_alpha   90.00
_cell.angle_beta   90.00
_cell.angle_gamma   90.00
#
_symmetry.space_group_name_H-M   'P 1'
#
loop_
_entity.id
_entity.type
_entity.pdbx_description
1 polymer ?
#
loop_
_entity_poly.entity_id
_entity_poly.type
_entity_poly.pdbx_seq_one_letter_code
_entity_poly.pdbx_strand_id
1 'polypeptide(L)'
;MFRKKRPISTPASYRLPPADRLRLEADFLERVYDALDRTRDVGGVVERELNVKNRDHPHWWWVLHGTRERWCLEIHDNRIPELVGKPYYLDPVGDPSFFDSFWSQEPIDLDPQIPEENYFIGNISTAMDESLLGQAEALRAYKSGATPDNPPWVHTIESA
;
A
#
# COMPACT_ATOMS: atom_id res chain seq x y z
N MET A 1 2.24 -2.73 -37.40
CA MET A 1 1.30 -3.48 -36.53
C MET A 1 0.82 -2.53 -35.44
N PHE A 2 -0.45 -2.10 -35.48
CA PHE A 2 -1.03 -1.24 -34.45
C PHE A 2 -1.54 -2.12 -33.30
N ARG A 3 -0.96 -1.99 -32.11
CA ARG A 3 -1.54 -2.56 -30.89
C ARG A 3 -2.86 -1.82 -30.64
N LYS A 4 -3.99 -2.51 -30.82
CA LYS A 4 -5.30 -2.03 -30.37
C LYS A 4 -5.22 -1.80 -28.87
N LYS A 5 -5.28 -0.53 -28.44
CA LYS A 5 -5.50 -0.19 -27.03
C LYS A 5 -6.86 -0.78 -26.64
N ARG A 6 -6.88 -1.72 -25.70
CA ARG A 6 -8.14 -2.22 -25.15
C ARG A 6 -8.83 -1.06 -24.42
N PRO A 7 -10.16 -0.97 -24.45
CA PRO A 7 -10.87 0.06 -23.71
C PRO A 7 -10.56 -0.09 -22.22
N ILE A 8 -10.22 1.05 -21.59
CA ILE A 8 -9.98 1.21 -20.16
C ILE A 8 -11.24 0.71 -19.44
N SER A 9 -11.21 -0.51 -18.92
CA SER A 9 -12.30 -1.01 -18.11
C SER A 9 -12.14 -0.37 -16.75
N THR A 10 -12.96 0.63 -16.46
CA THR A 10 -13.11 1.15 -15.09
C THR A 10 -13.33 -0.05 -14.16
N PRO A 11 -12.58 -0.17 -13.05
CA PRO A 11 -12.77 -1.26 -12.11
C PRO A 11 -14.25 -1.31 -11.69
N ALA A 12 -14.82 -2.50 -11.59
CA ALA A 12 -16.25 -2.69 -11.38
C ALA A 12 -16.79 -1.96 -10.12
N SER A 13 -15.92 -1.68 -9.14
CA SER A 13 -16.25 -0.91 -7.93
C SER A 13 -16.66 0.53 -8.16
N TYR A 14 -16.14 1.20 -9.19
CA TYR A 14 -16.49 2.59 -9.48
C TYR A 14 -17.93 2.76 -9.97
N ARG A 15 -18.62 1.65 -10.25
CA ARG A 15 -20.03 1.63 -10.68
C ARG A 15 -20.98 1.26 -9.54
N LEU A 16 -20.47 0.99 -8.35
CA LEU A 16 -21.28 0.61 -7.21
C LEU A 16 -21.79 1.84 -6.45
N PRO A 17 -22.95 1.74 -5.78
CA PRO A 17 -23.37 2.72 -4.80
C PRO A 17 -22.28 2.94 -3.73
N PRO A 18 -22.10 4.16 -3.18
CA PRO A 18 -21.05 4.46 -2.22
C PRO A 18 -20.99 3.50 -1.01
N ALA A 19 -22.15 3.07 -0.51
CA ALA A 19 -22.22 2.13 0.61
C ALA A 19 -21.70 0.72 0.26
N ASP A 20 -21.97 0.25 -0.96
CA ASP A 20 -21.48 -1.05 -1.42
C ASP A 20 -19.97 -1.01 -1.70
N ARG A 21 -19.47 0.13 -2.20
CA ARG A 21 -18.03 0.37 -2.38
C ARG A 21 -17.29 0.30 -1.05
N LEU A 22 -17.75 1.03 -0.03
CA LEU A 22 -17.13 1.04 1.30
C LEU A 22 -17.08 -0.36 1.94
N ARG A 23 -18.15 -1.15 1.79
CA ARG A 23 -18.16 -2.53 2.29
C ARG A 23 -17.12 -3.40 1.59
N LEU A 24 -17.02 -3.31 0.26
CA LEU A 24 -16.03 -4.09 -0.49
C LEU A 24 -14.59 -3.69 -0.18
N GLU A 25 -14.34 -2.39 0.00
CA GLU A 25 -13.04 -1.86 0.42
C GLU A 25 -12.67 -2.38 1.81
N ALA A 26 -13.59 -2.33 2.77
CA ALA A 26 -13.39 -2.89 4.11
C ALA A 26 -13.11 -4.41 4.06
N ASP A 27 -13.94 -5.17 3.35
CA ASP A 27 -13.76 -6.62 3.18
C ASP A 27 -12.42 -6.96 2.52
N PHE A 28 -11.94 -6.12 1.59
CA PHE A 28 -10.64 -6.26 0.95
C PHE A 28 -9.49 -5.96 1.92
N LEU A 29 -9.56 -4.86 2.69
CA LEU A 29 -8.54 -4.52 3.69
C LEU A 29 -8.41 -5.62 4.75
N GLU A 30 -9.52 -6.24 5.15
CA GLU A 30 -9.48 -7.38 6.06
C GLU A 30 -8.75 -8.59 5.45
N ARG A 31 -9.03 -8.93 4.18
CA ARG A 31 -8.33 -10.03 3.48
C ARG A 31 -6.85 -9.74 3.31
N VAL A 32 -6.50 -8.49 3.02
CA VAL A 32 -5.10 -8.03 2.95
C VAL A 32 -4.45 -8.16 4.32
N TYR A 33 -5.06 -7.64 5.38
CA TYR A 33 -4.56 -7.77 6.74
C TYR A 33 -4.32 -9.24 7.08
N ASP A 34 -5.31 -10.11 6.85
CA ASP A 34 -5.20 -11.55 7.12
C ASP A 34 -4.04 -12.17 6.31
N ALA A 35 -3.84 -11.78 5.06
CA ALA A 35 -2.74 -12.28 4.23
C ALA A 35 -1.36 -11.80 4.71
N LEU A 36 -1.27 -10.56 5.16
CA LEU A 36 -0.08 -9.99 5.77
C LEU A 36 0.19 -10.58 7.17
N ASP A 37 -0.86 -11.01 7.88
CA ASP A 37 -0.80 -11.58 9.23
C ASP A 37 -0.58 -13.11 9.26
N ARG A 38 -0.82 -13.81 8.15
CA ARG A 38 -0.81 -15.30 7.98
C ARG A 38 0.47 -16.05 8.42
N THR A 39 1.44 -15.43 9.08
CA THR A 39 2.69 -16.09 9.49
C THR A 39 3.12 -16.03 10.96
N ARG A 40 2.34 -15.52 11.95
CA ARG A 40 2.18 -16.15 13.31
C ARG A 40 1.57 -15.28 14.45
N ASP A 41 0.78 -16.01 15.25
CA ASP A 41 0.77 -16.23 16.72
C ASP A 41 0.87 -15.05 17.72
N VAL A 42 -0.23 -14.90 18.47
CA VAL A 42 -0.45 -14.23 19.77
C VAL A 42 -0.47 -12.70 19.79
N GLY A 43 -1.66 -12.11 20.05
CA GLY A 43 -1.77 -10.83 20.77
C GLY A 43 -2.68 -9.75 20.19
N GLY A 44 -3.19 -9.91 18.96
CA GLY A 44 -4.14 -8.97 18.35
C GLY A 44 -3.55 -7.64 17.88
N VAL A 45 -2.30 -7.33 18.22
CA VAL A 45 -1.50 -6.25 17.62
C VAL A 45 -0.40 -6.89 16.78
N VAL A 46 -0.42 -6.63 15.48
CA VAL A 46 0.63 -7.11 14.57
C VAL A 46 1.67 -6.02 14.48
N GLU A 47 2.93 -6.37 14.75
CA GLU A 47 4.13 -5.62 14.34
C GLU A 47 5.01 -6.61 13.59
N ARG A 48 5.02 -6.50 12.27
CA ARG A 48 5.74 -7.47 11.42
C ARG A 48 6.55 -6.79 10.35
N GLU A 49 7.86 -6.98 10.39
CA GLU A 49 8.73 -6.69 9.26
C GLU A 49 8.36 -7.62 8.09
N LEU A 50 7.89 -7.01 7.01
CA LEU A 50 7.55 -7.67 5.77
C LEU A 50 8.66 -7.36 4.77
N ASN A 51 9.64 -8.25 4.75
CA ASN A 51 10.73 -8.18 3.82
C ASN A 51 10.27 -8.85 2.51
N VAL A 52 9.88 -8.05 1.51
CA VAL A 52 9.54 -8.58 0.19
C VAL A 52 10.83 -9.14 -0.38
N LYS A 53 10.93 -10.48 -0.39
CA LYS A 53 12.13 -11.23 -0.77
C LYS A 53 12.45 -11.04 -2.26
N ASN A 54 12.89 -9.86 -2.65
CA ASN A 54 13.76 -9.71 -3.79
C ASN A 54 15.19 -9.84 -3.26
N ARG A 55 15.85 -10.96 -3.59
CA ARG A 55 17.14 -11.37 -2.99
C ARG A 55 18.29 -10.41 -3.28
N ASP A 56 18.07 -9.41 -4.13
CA ASP A 56 19.08 -8.49 -4.62
C ASP A 56 18.90 -7.06 -4.06
N HIS A 57 18.66 -6.96 -2.74
CA HIS A 57 18.59 -5.73 -1.92
C HIS A 57 17.19 -5.11 -1.74
N PRO A 58 16.46 -5.47 -0.67
CA PRO A 58 15.36 -4.65 -0.21
C PRO A 58 15.98 -3.44 0.50
N HIS A 59 16.26 -2.40 -0.29
CA HIS A 59 16.62 -1.09 0.23
C HIS A 59 15.42 -0.41 0.91
N TRP A 60 14.28 -1.08 1.01
CA TRP A 60 13.12 -0.67 1.76
C TRP A 60 12.48 -1.88 2.43
N TRP A 61 11.75 -1.64 3.52
CA TRP A 61 10.94 -2.63 4.21
C TRP A 61 9.76 -1.93 4.86
N TRP A 62 8.78 -2.70 5.29
CA TRP A 62 7.65 -2.13 6.02
C TRP A 62 7.22 -2.97 7.21
N VAL A 63 6.52 -2.32 8.14
CA VAL A 63 5.90 -2.93 9.31
C VAL A 63 4.40 -2.72 9.23
N LEU A 64 3.65 -3.82 9.31
CA LEU A 64 2.22 -3.73 9.58
C LEU A 64 2.04 -3.41 11.06
N HIS A 65 1.33 -2.32 11.40
CA HIS A 65 0.94 -1.96 12.77
C HIS A 65 -0.58 -2.00 12.93
N GLY A 66 -1.04 -2.39 14.11
CA GLY A 66 -2.43 -2.23 14.54
C GLY A 66 -3.21 -3.54 14.59
N THR A 67 -4.50 -3.43 14.29
CA THR A 67 -5.52 -4.48 14.42
C THR A 67 -6.20 -4.71 13.07
N ARG A 68 -6.96 -5.80 12.95
CA ARG A 68 -7.74 -6.11 11.74
C ARG A 68 -8.64 -4.95 11.30
N GLU A 69 -9.26 -4.26 12.26
CA GLU A 69 -10.20 -3.17 11.99
C GLU A 69 -9.51 -1.83 11.73
N ARG A 70 -8.28 -1.65 12.23
CA ARG A 70 -7.50 -0.42 12.12
C ARG A 70 -6.01 -0.74 12.09
N TRP A 71 -5.41 -0.61 10.91
CA TRP A 71 -3.99 -0.86 10.70
C TRP A 71 -3.36 0.17 9.77
N CYS A 72 -2.04 0.30 9.87
CA CYS A 72 -1.22 1.13 8.98
C CYS A 72 0.06 0.39 8.59
N LEU A 73 0.75 0.90 7.56
CA LEU A 73 2.07 0.42 7.15
C LEU A 73 3.11 1.46 7.52
N GLU A 74 4.04 1.12 8.41
CA GLU A 74 5.26 1.88 8.60
C GLU A 74 6.23 1.52 7.48
N ILE A 75 6.66 2.50 6.70
CA ILE A 75 7.59 2.29 5.61
C ILE A 75 8.96 2.83 5.99
N HIS A 76 9.99 2.02 5.75
CA HIS A 76 11.39 2.41 5.84
C HIS A 76 12.00 2.35 4.46
N ASP A 77 12.45 3.49 3.93
CA ASP A 77 13.01 3.59 2.59
C ASP A 77 14.47 4.07 2.64
N ASN A 78 15.40 3.12 2.58
CA ASN A 78 16.83 3.37 2.56
C ASN A 78 17.39 3.65 1.16
N ARG A 79 16.55 3.69 0.11
CA ARG A 79 16.99 4.10 -1.23
C ARG A 79 17.20 5.60 -1.32
N ILE A 80 16.45 6.36 -0.52
CA ILE A 80 16.51 7.82 -0.44
C ILE A 80 17.38 8.18 0.77
N PRO A 81 18.61 8.71 0.57
CA PRO A 81 19.54 9.00 1.66
C PRO A 81 18.92 9.87 2.77
N GLU A 82 18.08 10.83 2.40
CA GLU A 82 17.42 11.73 3.34
C GLU A 82 16.33 11.08 4.20
N LEU A 83 15.84 9.90 3.81
CA LEU A 83 14.84 9.11 4.54
C LEU A 83 15.45 7.93 5.34
N VAL A 84 16.76 7.71 5.24
CA VAL A 84 17.42 6.68 6.05
C VAL A 84 17.21 6.96 7.54
N GLY A 85 16.61 5.99 8.25
CA GLY A 85 16.25 6.12 9.66
C GLY A 85 15.06 7.05 9.94
N LYS A 86 14.26 7.36 8.92
CA LYS A 86 13.10 8.26 9.00
C LYS A 86 11.86 7.56 8.41
N PRO A 87 11.15 6.76 9.21
CA PRO A 87 9.98 6.04 8.74
C PRO A 87 8.83 6.98 8.39
N TYR A 88 7.84 6.48 7.67
CA TYR A 88 6.58 7.19 7.44
C TYR A 88 5.42 6.21 7.39
N TYR A 89 4.21 6.67 7.74
CA TYR A 89 3.04 5.79 7.82
C TYR A 89 2.13 5.97 6.61
N LEU A 90 1.71 4.85 6.00
CA LEU A 90 0.57 4.78 5.09
C LEU A 90 -0.64 4.26 5.86
N ASP A 91 -1.80 4.90 5.68
CA ASP A 91 -3.06 4.51 6.32
C ASP A 91 -4.10 4.08 5.29
N PRO A 92 -4.09 2.81 4.83
CA PRO A 92 -5.07 2.31 3.87
C PRO A 92 -6.53 2.39 4.34
N VAL A 93 -6.76 2.41 5.65
CA VAL A 93 -8.10 2.43 6.25
C VAL A 93 -8.65 3.86 6.30
N GLY A 94 -7.79 4.82 6.64
CA GLY A 94 -8.12 6.23 6.81
C GLY A 94 -7.86 7.12 5.59
N ASP A 95 -7.25 6.60 4.52
CA ASP A 95 -6.98 7.31 3.26
C ASP A 95 -7.96 6.87 2.15
N PRO A 96 -9.01 7.65 1.86
CA PRO A 96 -9.98 7.31 0.81
C PRO A 96 -9.37 7.18 -0.59
N SER A 97 -8.27 7.90 -0.85
CA SER A 97 -7.58 7.92 -2.15
C SER A 97 -6.65 6.72 -2.33
N PHE A 98 -6.39 5.96 -1.27
CA PHE A 98 -5.56 4.77 -1.29
C PHE A 98 -6.03 3.80 -2.36
N PHE A 99 -7.34 3.54 -2.42
CA PHE A 99 -7.91 2.63 -3.39
C PHE A 99 -8.02 3.19 -4.80
N ASP A 100 -8.14 4.50 -4.95
CA ASP A 100 -8.22 5.11 -6.27
C ASP A 100 -6.89 4.92 -7.03
N SER A 101 -5.78 5.09 -6.32
CA SER A 101 -4.42 4.81 -6.84
C SER A 101 -4.18 3.33 -7.09
N PHE A 102 -4.76 2.46 -6.26
CA PHE A 102 -4.48 1.02 -6.29
C PHE A 102 -5.33 0.25 -7.29
N TRP A 103 -6.57 0.71 -7.53
CA TRP A 103 -7.52 0.05 -8.44
C TRP A 103 -7.48 0.65 -9.83
N SER A 104 -6.93 1.85 -10.01
CA SER A 104 -6.78 2.48 -11.34
C SER A 104 -5.72 1.82 -12.22
N GLN A 105 -4.85 0.99 -11.65
CA GLN A 105 -3.94 0.16 -12.43
C GLN A 105 -4.77 -0.88 -13.18
N GLU A 106 -4.63 -0.93 -14.52
CA GLU A 106 -5.35 -1.87 -15.38
C GLU A 106 -5.31 -3.28 -14.76
N PRO A 107 -6.39 -4.08 -14.86
CA PRO A 107 -6.31 -5.48 -14.45
C PRO A 107 -5.19 -6.12 -15.27
N ILE A 108 -4.01 -6.23 -14.65
CA ILE A 108 -2.92 -7.11 -15.07
C ILE A 108 -3.63 -8.43 -15.30
N ASP A 109 -3.57 -9.05 -16.49
CA ASP A 109 -4.30 -10.30 -16.80
C ASP A 109 -4.12 -11.28 -15.62
N LEU A 110 -5.08 -11.26 -14.68
CA LEU A 110 -4.87 -11.84 -13.35
C LEU A 110 -5.04 -13.33 -13.56
N ASP A 111 -3.99 -14.10 -13.33
CA ASP A 111 -4.14 -15.54 -13.17
C ASP A 111 -5.13 -15.76 -12.04
N PRO A 112 -6.33 -16.32 -12.31
CA PRO A 112 -7.36 -16.50 -11.29
C PRO A 112 -6.94 -17.46 -10.18
N GLN A 113 -5.78 -18.12 -10.30
CA GLN A 113 -5.19 -18.94 -9.25
C GLN A 113 -4.34 -18.16 -8.25
N ILE A 114 -3.97 -16.91 -8.53
CA ILE A 114 -3.20 -16.08 -7.61
C ILE A 114 -4.20 -15.34 -6.68
N PRO A 115 -4.09 -15.50 -5.36
CA PRO A 115 -4.94 -14.78 -4.41
C PRO A 115 -4.82 -13.25 -4.54
N GLU A 116 -5.94 -12.52 -4.44
CA GLU A 116 -6.03 -11.04 -4.54
C GLU A 116 -5.03 -10.33 -3.63
N GLU A 117 -4.80 -10.86 -2.43
CA GLU A 117 -3.84 -10.34 -1.47
C GLU A 117 -2.39 -10.33 -1.97
N ASN A 118 -2.00 -11.28 -2.82
CA ASN A 118 -0.65 -11.33 -3.37
C ASN A 118 -0.45 -10.26 -4.43
N TYR A 119 -1.53 -9.93 -5.16
CA TYR A 119 -1.54 -8.77 -6.05
C TYR A 119 -1.41 -7.47 -5.28
N PHE A 120 -2.04 -7.37 -4.11
CA PHE A 120 -1.84 -6.23 -3.23
C PHE A 120 -0.38 -6.04 -2.83
N ILE A 121 0.27 -7.10 -2.33
CA ILE A 121 1.69 -7.04 -1.95
C ILE A 121 2.56 -6.67 -3.16
N GLY A 122 2.27 -7.26 -4.33
CA GLY A 122 2.96 -6.97 -5.59
C GLY A 122 2.82 -5.50 -6.00
N ASN A 123 1.60 -4.96 -5.98
CA ASN A 123 1.32 -3.59 -6.37
C ASN A 123 1.92 -2.56 -5.40
N ILE A 124 1.89 -2.80 -4.08
CA ILE A 124 2.62 -1.93 -3.14
C ILE A 124 4.10 -1.96 -3.46
N SER A 125 4.68 -3.14 -3.71
CA SER A 125 6.11 -3.28 -4.03
C SER A 125 6.47 -2.52 -5.31
N THR A 126 5.66 -2.63 -6.36
CA THR A 126 5.85 -1.87 -7.61
C THR A 126 5.70 -0.37 -7.39
N ALA A 127 4.68 0.07 -6.66
CA ALA A 127 4.47 1.49 -6.38
C ALA A 127 5.58 2.07 -5.48
N MET A 128 6.12 1.28 -4.54
CA MET A 128 7.34 1.62 -3.82
C MET A 128 8.52 1.78 -4.77
N ASP A 129 8.76 0.81 -5.66
CA ASP A 129 9.83 0.85 -6.67
C ASP A 129 9.75 2.09 -7.57
N GLU A 130 8.55 2.51 -7.92
CA GLU A 130 8.28 3.70 -8.74
C GLU A 130 8.24 5.01 -7.93
N SER A 131 8.45 4.96 -6.61
CA SER A 131 8.38 6.12 -5.70
C SER A 131 7.00 6.82 -5.68
N LEU A 132 5.94 6.02 -5.77
CA LEU A 132 4.53 6.47 -5.84
C LEU A 132 3.77 6.29 -4.51
N LEU A 133 4.45 5.94 -3.42
CA LEU A 133 3.84 5.72 -2.11
C LEU A 133 4.34 6.72 -1.07
N GLY A 134 4.16 8.00 -1.35
CA GLY A 134 4.34 9.03 -0.34
C GLY A 134 5.79 9.41 -0.03
N GLN A 135 6.78 8.89 -0.76
CA GLN A 135 8.20 9.21 -0.50
C GLN A 135 8.48 10.71 -0.59
N ALA A 136 7.89 11.40 -1.57
CA ALA A 136 8.08 12.83 -1.78
C ALA A 136 7.43 13.66 -0.66
N GLU A 137 6.26 13.25 -0.21
CA GLU A 137 5.48 13.85 0.87
C GLU A 137 6.19 13.64 2.21
N ALA A 138 6.67 12.43 2.49
CA ALA A 138 7.48 12.11 3.65
C ALA A 138 8.72 13.01 3.70
N LEU A 139 9.45 13.11 2.57
CA LEU A 139 10.62 13.98 2.47
C LEU A 139 10.26 15.46 2.74
N ARG A 140 9.13 15.93 2.21
CA ARG A 140 8.65 17.31 2.45
C ARG A 140 8.30 17.54 3.92
N ALA A 141 7.64 16.57 4.57
CA ALA A 141 7.29 16.66 5.98
C ALA A 141 8.54 16.70 6.87
N TYR A 142 9.55 15.86 6.59
CA TYR A 142 10.83 15.91 7.29
C TYR A 142 11.59 17.22 7.08
N LYS A 143 11.56 17.78 5.87
CA LYS A 143 12.10 19.12 5.61
C LYS A 143 11.35 20.22 6.36
N SER A 144 10.10 19.97 6.77
CA SER A 144 9.24 20.91 7.48
C SER A 144 9.23 20.71 9.00
N GLY A 145 10.01 19.74 9.53
CA GLY A 145 10.19 19.54 10.96
C GLY A 145 9.61 18.24 11.54
N ALA A 146 9.12 17.30 10.73
CA ALA A 146 8.81 15.96 11.23
C ALA A 146 10.07 15.28 11.81
N THR A 147 9.89 14.36 12.76
CA THR A 147 10.99 13.65 13.42
C THR A 147 10.77 12.14 13.34
N PRO A 148 11.83 11.31 13.49
CA PRO A 148 11.65 9.86 13.56
C PRO A 148 10.72 9.41 14.70
N ASP A 149 10.70 10.14 15.82
CA ASP A 149 9.81 9.88 16.96
C ASP A 149 8.37 10.36 16.75
N ASN A 150 8.14 11.16 15.70
CA ASN A 150 6.82 11.63 15.27
C ASN A 150 6.79 11.65 13.74
N PRO A 151 6.82 10.46 13.10
CA PRO A 151 6.94 10.34 11.66
C PRO A 151 5.66 10.81 10.97
N PRO A 152 5.76 11.28 9.72
CA PRO A 152 4.61 11.78 9.00
C PRO A 152 3.66 10.63 8.61
N TRP A 153 2.36 10.93 8.68
CA TRP A 153 1.32 10.17 8.00
C TRP A 153 1.20 10.67 6.58
N VAL A 154 1.28 9.76 5.63
CA VAL A 154 1.35 10.09 4.21
C VAL A 154 0.11 9.56 3.52
N HIS A 155 -0.61 10.48 2.89
CA HIS A 155 -1.77 10.15 2.08
C HIS A 155 -1.33 9.99 0.63
N THR A 156 -1.85 8.97 -0.03
CA THR A 156 -1.71 8.81 -1.48
C THR A 156 -2.47 9.94 -2.15
N ILE A 157 -1.76 10.80 -2.89
CA ILE A 157 -2.40 11.88 -3.64
C ILE A 157 -2.94 11.28 -4.93
N GLU A 158 -4.13 11.72 -5.36
CA GLU A 158 -4.65 11.40 -6.69
C GLU A 158 -3.55 11.67 -7.73
N SER A 159 -3.27 10.67 -8.57
CA SER A 159 -2.47 10.90 -9.77
C SER A 159 -3.25 11.87 -10.66
N ALA A 160 -2.85 13.14 -10.65
CA ALA A 160 -3.44 14.21 -11.47
C ALA A 160 -3.24 13.97 -12.97
#